data_AF-A0A938QP36-F1
#
_entry.id   AF-A0A938QP36-F1
#
_cell.length_a   1.000
_cell.length_b   1.000
_cell.length_c   1.000
_cell.angle_alpha   90.00
_cell.angle_beta   90.00
_cell.angle_gamma   90.00
#
_symmetry.space_group_name_H-M   'P 1'
#
loop_
_entity.id
_entity.type
_entity.pdbx_description
1 polymer ?
#
loop_
_entity_poly.entity_id
_entity_poly.type
_entity_poly.pdbx_seq_one_letter_code
_entity_poly.pdbx_strand_id
1 'polypeptide(L)' 'MKAKALKAKVTKRGLIVPKSLLAEAEEVEIRKENHRIIISPISKTDPILNLGKNPVKCGLPDGSEDHDRYLYGSRP' A
#
# COMPACT_ATOMS: atom_id res chain seq x y z
N MET A 1 8.86 15.51 -20.07
CA MET A 1 9.36 16.24 -18.88
C MET A 1 10.85 15.95 -18.73
N LYS A 2 11.73 16.96 -18.64
CA LYS A 2 13.17 16.74 -18.39
C LYS A 2 13.36 16.49 -16.89
N ALA A 3 13.92 15.34 -16.53
CA ALA A 3 14.34 15.10 -15.15
C ALA A 3 15.49 16.05 -14.80
N LYS A 4 15.32 16.86 -13.75
CA LYS A 4 16.38 17.75 -13.25
C LYS A 4 17.33 16.93 -12.37
N ALA A 5 18.57 16.77 -12.81
CA ALA A 5 19.59 16.07 -12.03
C ALA A 5 20.16 17.00 -10.95
N LEU A 6 20.06 16.60 -9.68
CA LEU A 6 20.71 17.27 -8.56
C LEU A 6 21.98 16.51 -8.17
N LYS A 7 23.08 17.24 -7.96
CA LYS A 7 24.28 16.68 -7.34
C LYS A 7 24.25 16.99 -5.84
N ALA A 8 24.41 15.98 -5.01
CA ALA A 8 24.45 16.12 -3.56
C ALA A 8 25.67 15.39 -3.00
N LYS A 9 26.26 15.94 -1.93
CA LYS A 9 27.43 15.35 -1.27
C LYS A 9 26.98 14.30 -0.25
N VAL A 10 27.57 13.11 -0.32
CA VAL A 10 27.42 12.10 0.72
C VAL A 10 28.34 12.47 1.89
N THR A 11 27.77 12.50 3.09
CA THR A 11 28.49 12.82 4.32
C THR A 11 28.59 11.59 5.22
N LYS A 12 29.32 11.69 6.34
CA LYS A 12 29.38 10.63 7.36
C LYS A 12 28.00 10.28 7.96
N ARG A 13 27.04 11.20 7.88
CA ARG A 13 25.65 11.01 8.32
C ARG A 13 24.75 10.42 7.22
N GLY A 14 25.29 10.19 6.02
CA GLY A 14 24.55 9.74 4.85
C GLY A 14 24.30 10.85 3.83
N LEU A 15 23.27 10.64 3.00
CA LEU A 15 22.82 11.54 1.93
C LEU A 15 21.57 12.30 2.40
N ILE A 16 21.57 13.63 2.23
CA ILE A 16 20.38 14.45 2.48
C ILE A 16 19.61 14.59 1.17
N VAL A 17 18.34 14.18 1.18
CA VAL A 17 17.41 14.33 0.06
C VAL A 17 16.48 15.51 0.37
N PRO A 18 16.45 16.57 -0.47
CA PRO A 18 15.52 17.69 -0.26
C PRO A 18 14.06 17.24 -0.25
N LYS A 19 13.28 17.72 0.74
CA LYS A 19 11.85 17.39 0.88
C LYS A 19 11.03 17.74 -0.38
N SER A 20 11.42 18.79 -1.10
CA SER A 20 10.78 19.18 -2.36
C SER A 20 10.83 18.10 -3.46
N LEU A 21 11.74 17.12 -3.37
CA LEU A 21 11.79 15.96 -4.27
C LEU A 21 10.81 14.84 -3.86
N LEU A 22 10.31 14.88 -2.63
CA LEU A 22 9.42 13.87 -2.05
C LEU A 22 7.96 14.34 -2.01
N ALA A 23 7.65 15.49 -2.63
CA ALA A 23 6.32 16.11 -2.60
C ALA A 23 5.79 16.26 -1.14
N GLU A 24 4.49 16.05 -0.94
CA GLU A 24 3.82 16.06 0.37
C GLU A 24 3.83 14.67 1.05
N ALA A 25 4.77 13.79 0.68
CA ALA A 25 4.85 12.47 1.30
C ALA A 25 5.25 12.56 2.77
N GLU A 26 4.45 11.95 3.64
CA GLU A 26 4.77 11.82 5.08
C GLU A 26 5.70 10.63 5.34
N GLU A 27 5.57 9.56 4.55
CA GLU A 27 6.38 8.35 4.65
C GLU A 27 6.90 7.93 3.27
N VAL A 28 8.07 7.31 3.25
CA VAL A 28 8.71 6.81 2.03
C VAL A 28 9.24 5.40 2.24
N GLU A 29 9.15 4.59 1.21
CA GLU A 29 9.80 3.30 1.12
C GLU A 29 11.16 3.48 0.43
N ILE A 30 12.22 2.91 1.01
CA ILE A 30 13.58 2.97 0.47
C ILE A 30 14.03 1.55 0.12
N ARG A 31 14.31 1.32 -1.17
CA ARG A 31 14.74 0.01 -1.68
C ARG A 31 16.03 0.14 -2.48
N LYS A 32 16.83 -0.94 -2.47
CA LYS A 32 18.06 -1.03 -3.27
C LYS A 32 17.87 -2.10 -4.35
N GLU A 33 17.92 -1.67 -5.61
CA GLU A 33 17.72 -2.53 -6.78
C GLU A 33 18.73 -2.17 -7.86
N ASN A 34 19.39 -3.16 -8.47
CA ASN A 34 20.24 -2.97 -9.65
C ASN A 34 21.23 -1.79 -9.54
N HIS A 35 21.94 -1.69 -8.40
CA HIS A 35 22.88 -0.60 -8.07
C HIS A 35 22.25 0.80 -7.94
N ARG A 36 20.92 0.88 -7.79
CA ARG A 36 20.17 2.11 -7.57
C ARG A 36 19.48 2.06 -6.21
N ILE A 37 19.29 3.25 -5.63
CA ILE A 37 18.41 3.44 -4.48
C ILE A 37 17.14 4.08 -5.03
N ILE A 38 16.00 3.45 -4.77
CA ILE A 38 14.69 3.93 -5.14
C ILE A 38 14.01 4.42 -3.86
N ILE A 39 13.51 5.65 -3.90
CA ILE A 39 12.75 6.26 -2.82
C ILE A 39 11.36 6.56 -3.38
N SER A 40 10.34 5.92 -2.81
CA SER A 40 8.96 6.03 -3.29
C SER A 40 8.07 6.48 -2.13
N PRO A 41 7.18 7.48 -2.34
CA PRO A 41 6.15 7.81 -1.36
C PRO A 41 5.30 6.60 -1.00
N ILE A 42 5.04 6.39 0.29
CA ILE A 42 4.04 5.42 0.73
C ILE A 42 2.69 6.13 0.66
N SER A 43 1.79 5.59 -0.17
CA SER A 43 0.38 5.97 -0.15
C SER A 43 -0.20 5.58 1.22
N LYS A 44 -0.69 6.56 1.99
CA LYS A 44 -1.41 6.30 3.25
C LYS A 44 -2.63 5.39 3.09
N THR A 45 -3.18 5.34 1.88
CA THR A 45 -4.32 4.49 1.54
C THR A 45 -3.81 3.19 0.94
N ASP A 46 -3.68 2.16 1.78
CA ASP A 46 -3.69 0.78 1.31
C ASP A 46 -5.15 0.43 0.93
N PRO A 47 -5.44 0.09 -0.34
CA PRO A 47 -6.77 -0.33 -0.76
C PRO A 47 -7.31 -1.53 0.03
N ILE A 48 -6.44 -2.39 0.55
CA ILE A 48 -6.81 -3.54 1.40
C ILE A 48 -7.49 -3.04 2.67
N LEU A 49 -6.99 -1.97 3.29
CA LEU A 49 -7.58 -1.36 4.49
C LEU A 49 -8.93 -0.68 4.21
N ASN A 50 -9.36 -0.61 2.95
CA ASN A 50 -10.67 -0.11 2.55
C ASN A 50 -11.66 -1.22 2.16
N LEU A 51 -11.23 -2.49 2.14
CA LEU A 51 -12.12 -3.62 1.91
C LEU A 51 -13.15 -3.71 3.05
N GLY A 52 -14.41 -3.96 2.69
CA GLY A 52 -15.51 -4.07 3.66
C GLY A 52 -16.04 -2.75 4.23
N LYS A 53 -15.40 -1.60 3.97
CA LYS A 53 -15.93 -0.28 4.42
C LYS A 53 -17.23 0.11 3.73
N ASN A 54 -17.41 -0.30 2.47
CA ASN A 54 -18.62 -0.07 1.69
C ASN A 54 -19.09 -1.39 1.08
N PRO A 55 -19.75 -2.26 1.87
CA PRO A 55 -20.26 -3.53 1.36
C PRO A 55 -21.44 -3.29 0.40
N VAL A 56 -21.51 -4.08 -0.68
CA VAL A 56 -22.63 -4.02 -1.62
C VAL A 56 -23.82 -4.73 -0.99
N LYS A 57 -24.98 -4.06 -0.92
CA LYS A 57 -26.24 -4.69 -0.54
C LYS A 57 -26.73 -5.53 -1.72
N CYS A 58 -26.47 -6.84 -1.69
CA CYS A 58 -26.86 -7.75 -2.76
C CYS A 58 -28.25 -8.38 -2.58
N GLY A 59 -29.01 -8.03 -1.54
CA GLY A 59 -30.37 -8.54 -1.31
C GLY A 59 -30.46 -10.06 -1.07
N LEU A 60 -29.30 -10.73 -1.01
CA LEU A 60 -29.15 -12.12 -0.65
C LEU A 60 -28.83 -12.21 0.84
N PRO A 61 -29.36 -13.21 1.55
CA PRO A 61 -28.94 -13.51 2.92
C PRO A 61 -27.43 -13.76 2.99
N ASP A 62 -26.83 -13.52 4.15
CA ASP A 62 -25.40 -13.73 4.31
C ASP A 62 -25.06 -15.19 3.99
N GLY A 63 -24.04 -15.41 3.14
CA GLY A 63 -23.59 -16.75 2.79
C GLY A 63 -23.09 -17.57 3.98
N SER A 64 -22.87 -16.92 5.13
CA SER A 64 -22.58 -17.57 6.40
C SER A 64 -23.81 -18.17 7.10
N GLU A 65 -25.04 -17.75 6.76
CA GLU A 65 -26.28 -18.16 7.45
C GLU A 65 -26.55 -19.68 7.33
N ASP A 66 -26.20 -20.27 6.20
CA ASP A 66 -26.37 -21.70 5.94
C ASP A 66 -25.02 -22.46 5.93
N HIS A 67 -23.94 -21.85 6.42
CA HIS A 67 -22.59 -22.40 6.30
C HIS A 67 -22.48 -23.79 6.93
N ASP A 68 -23.07 -23.98 8.12
CA ASP A 68 -23.11 -25.26 8.81
C ASP A 68 -23.90 -26.32 8.03
N ARG A 69 -24.98 -25.93 7.34
CA ARG A 69 -25.77 -26.83 6.50
C ARG A 69 -24.95 -27.36 5.33
N TYR A 70 -24.15 -26.49 4.70
CA TYR A 70 -23.29 -26.87 3.58
C TYR A 70 -22.05 -27.67 4.00
N LEU A 71 -21.46 -27.36 5.16
CA LEU A 71 -20.28 -28.05 5.65
C LEU A 71 -20.59 -29.42 6.24
N TYR A 72 -21.65 -29.52 7.04
CA TYR A 72 -21.94 -30.74 7.77
C TYR A 72 -22.98 -31.61 7.10
N GLY A 73 -23.71 -31.08 6.11
CA GLY A 73 -24.81 -31.76 5.44
C GLY A 73 -25.88 -32.11 6.46
N SER A 74 -27.02 -31.43 6.42
CA SER A 74 -28.16 -31.79 7.28
C SER A 74 -28.48 -33.28 7.13
N ARG A 75 -28.05 -34.10 8.10
CA ARG A 75 -28.42 -35.51 8.19
C ARG A 75 -29.90 -35.57 8.57
N PRO A 76 -30.66 -36.52 7.99
CA PRO A 76 -32.09 -36.68 8.24
C PRO A 76 -32.40 -36.98 9.71
#